data_AF-A0A2E1EM60-F1
#
_entry.id   AF-A0A2E1EM60-F1
#
_cell.length_a   1.000
_cell.length_b   1.000
_cell.length_c   1.000
_cell.angle_alpha   90.00
_cell.angle_beta   90.00
_cell.angle_gamma   90.00
#
_symmetry.space_group_name_H-M   'P 1'
#
loop_
_entity.id
_entity.type
_entity.pdbx_description
1 polymer ?
#
loop_
_entity_poly.entity_id
_entity_poly.type
_entity_poly.pdbx_seq_one_letter_code
_entity_poly.pdbx_strand_id
1 'polypeptide(L)'
;MDIRLRSKAKWRSLLNKEDYNTLVTIQKPMKHKHSMEGNMDKFFNLNRVDNLFYSVERNSDRQGYHIHLMFNAYQCNRDRLAFALDTKKDYITYYEPISDKVAVNRYVTKYMRGDQIHYNFYKK
;
A
#
# COMPACT_ATOMS: atom_id res chain seq x y z
N MET A 1 29.01 4.28 3.65
CA MET A 1 27.75 3.71 4.17
C MET A 1 26.62 4.14 3.22
N ASP A 2 26.02 3.20 2.49
CA ASP A 2 25.10 3.47 1.38
C ASP A 2 23.83 4.23 1.81
N ILE A 3 23.58 5.40 1.21
CA ILE A 3 22.39 6.24 1.45
C ILE A 3 21.09 5.44 1.19
N ARG A 4 21.12 4.43 0.31
CA ARG A 4 19.99 3.55 -0.03
C ARG A 4 19.60 2.57 1.08
N LEU A 5 20.53 2.21 1.98
CA LEU A 5 20.21 1.41 3.17
C LEU A 5 19.51 2.28 4.24
N ARG A 6 19.86 3.57 4.30
CA ARG A 6 19.23 4.53 5.23
C ARG A 6 17.77 4.81 4.87
N SER A 7 17.38 4.83 3.59
CA SER A 7 15.97 5.05 3.21
C SER A 7 15.05 3.89 3.60
N LYS A 8 15.43 2.63 3.32
CA LYS A 8 14.62 1.45 3.70
C LYS A 8 14.51 1.28 5.21
N ALA A 9 15.61 1.44 5.94
CA ALA A 9 15.60 1.34 7.39
C ALA A 9 14.70 2.41 8.03
N LYS A 10 14.74 3.65 7.50
CA LYS A 10 13.84 4.73 7.91
C LYS A 10 12.38 4.41 7.64
N TRP A 11 12.04 3.94 6.43
CA TRP A 11 10.67 3.52 6.10
C TRP A 11 10.17 2.40 7.01
N ARG A 12 10.98 1.36 7.24
CA ARG A 12 10.63 0.30 8.18
C ARG A 12 10.38 0.82 9.59
N SER A 13 11.25 1.72 10.07
CA SER A 13 11.07 2.36 11.38
C SER A 13 9.79 3.18 11.45
N LEU A 14 9.46 3.91 10.39
CA LEU A 14 8.24 4.71 10.29
C LEU A 14 7.00 3.82 10.25
N LEU A 15 6.94 2.83 9.36
CA LEU A 15 5.79 1.93 9.22
C LEU A 15 5.59 1.02 10.44
N ASN A 16 6.66 0.68 11.18
CA ASN A 16 6.56 -0.09 12.42
C ASN A 16 5.90 0.70 13.57
N LYS A 17 5.90 2.03 13.51
CA LYS A 17 5.27 2.88 14.54
C LYS A 17 3.77 3.06 14.31
N GLU A 18 3.30 2.76 13.11
CA GLU A 18 1.90 2.90 12.77
C GLU A 18 1.12 1.63 13.10
N ASP A 19 -0.17 1.81 13.36
CA ASP A 19 -1.06 0.73 13.74
C ASP A 19 -1.84 0.16 12.55
N TYR A 20 -1.14 -0.17 11.45
CA TYR A 20 -1.78 -0.85 10.33
C TYR A 20 -2.30 -2.22 10.76
N ASN A 21 -3.53 -2.55 10.37
CA ASN A 21 -4.17 -3.82 10.72
C ASN A 21 -4.50 -4.70 9.51
N THR A 22 -4.42 -4.16 8.29
CA THR A 22 -4.78 -4.88 7.07
C THR A 22 -3.73 -4.67 5.99
N LEU A 23 -3.35 -5.75 5.30
CA LEU A 23 -2.47 -5.76 4.12
C LEU A 23 -3.25 -6.23 2.89
N VAL A 24 -3.08 -5.50 1.78
CA VAL A 24 -3.79 -5.73 0.54
C VAL A 24 -2.83 -5.67 -0.65
N THR A 25 -3.03 -6.56 -1.63
CA THR A 25 -2.39 -6.43 -2.96
C THR A 25 -3.43 -6.20 -4.03
N ILE A 26 -3.30 -5.10 -4.78
CA ILE A 26 -4.21 -4.71 -5.86
C ILE A 26 -3.48 -4.85 -7.20
N GLN A 27 -4.03 -5.66 -8.10
CA GLN A 27 -3.58 -5.87 -9.48
C GLN A 27 -4.66 -5.38 -10.46
N LYS A 28 -4.86 -4.06 -10.48
CA LYS A 28 -5.69 -3.39 -11.47
C LYS A 28 -4.80 -3.05 -12.69
N PRO A 29 -5.30 -3.17 -13.94
CA PRO A 29 -4.59 -2.62 -15.09
C PRO A 29 -4.31 -1.13 -14.91
N MET A 30 -3.03 -0.77 -14.76
CA MET A 30 -2.57 0.60 -14.53
C MET A 30 -1.54 0.99 -15.58
N LYS A 31 -1.77 2.12 -16.26
CA LYS A 31 -0.83 2.66 -17.25
C LYS A 31 0.33 3.44 -16.61
N HIS A 32 0.09 4.05 -15.44
CA HIS A 32 1.08 4.85 -14.72
C HIS A 32 1.04 4.54 -13.22
N LYS A 33 2.18 4.76 -12.55
CA LYS A 33 2.34 4.56 -11.11
C LYS A 33 1.46 5.50 -10.25
N HIS A 34 0.92 6.56 -10.83
CA HIS A 34 0.05 7.55 -10.18
C HIS A 34 -1.45 7.28 -10.40
N SER A 35 -1.83 6.26 -11.17
CA SER A 35 -3.22 6.04 -11.61
C SER A 35 -4.26 5.82 -10.49
N MET A 36 -3.83 5.57 -9.25
CA MET A 36 -4.71 5.33 -8.10
C MET A 36 -4.58 6.40 -7.01
N GLU A 37 -3.81 7.47 -7.21
CA GLU A 37 -3.60 8.51 -6.19
C GLU A 37 -4.91 9.10 -5.67
N GLY A 38 -5.77 9.59 -6.58
CA GLY A 38 -7.05 10.17 -6.19
C GLY A 38 -8.00 9.18 -5.53
N ASN A 39 -7.92 7.88 -5.87
CA ASN A 39 -8.71 6.84 -5.22
C ASN A 39 -8.22 6.57 -3.79
N MET A 40 -6.91 6.56 -3.58
CA MET A 40 -6.29 6.41 -2.25
C MET A 40 -6.58 7.61 -1.37
N ASP A 41 -6.50 8.83 -1.91
CA ASP A 41 -6.84 10.06 -1.20
C ASP A 41 -8.30 10.03 -0.73
N LYS A 42 -9.23 9.68 -1.62
CA LYS A 42 -10.65 9.54 -1.28
C LYS A 42 -10.89 8.49 -0.19
N PHE A 43 -10.22 7.34 -0.29
CA PHE A 43 -10.35 6.28 0.71
C PHE A 43 -9.82 6.71 2.08
N PHE A 44 -8.64 7.34 2.15
CA PHE A 44 -8.07 7.85 3.40
C PHE A 44 -8.95 8.93 4.05
N ASN A 45 -9.60 9.77 3.24
CA ASN A 45 -10.48 10.83 3.74
C ASN A 45 -11.80 10.31 4.36
N LEU A 46 -12.10 9.01 4.26
CA LEU A 46 -13.22 8.44 5.00
C LEU A 46 -12.96 8.51 6.51
N ASN A 47 -13.95 8.93 7.29
CA ASN A 47 -13.83 9.05 8.76
C ASN A 47 -13.39 7.77 9.47
N ARG A 48 -13.61 6.61 8.85
CA ARG A 48 -13.32 5.29 9.40
C ARG A 48 -11.92 4.75 9.08
N VAL A 49 -11.08 5.53 8.40
CA VAL A 49 -9.69 5.16 8.06
C VAL A 49 -8.74 6.04 8.87
N ASP A 50 -7.88 5.45 9.69
CA ASP A 50 -7.01 6.20 10.61
C ASP A 50 -5.64 6.47 10.00
N ASN A 51 -5.11 5.48 9.30
CA ASN A 51 -3.84 5.57 8.59
C ASN A 51 -3.87 4.73 7.32
N LEU A 52 -3.04 5.13 6.37
CA LEU A 52 -2.89 4.46 5.10
C LEU A 52 -1.45 4.59 4.59
N PHE A 53 -0.89 3.50 4.10
CA PHE A 53 0.33 3.51 3.33
C PHE A 53 0.13 2.68 2.08
N TYR A 54 0.64 3.15 0.94
CA TYR A 54 0.72 2.30 -0.22
C TYR A 54 2.03 2.50 -0.98
N SER A 55 2.50 1.42 -1.61
CA SER A 55 3.52 1.45 -2.65
C SER A 55 2.95 0.92 -3.95
N VAL A 56 3.37 1.52 -5.06
CA VAL A 56 3.07 1.10 -6.42
C VAL A 56 4.37 0.62 -7.03
N GLU A 57 4.39 -0.66 -7.39
CA GLU A 57 5.57 -1.35 -7.87
C GLU A 57 5.32 -1.84 -9.28
N ARG A 58 6.36 -1.77 -10.12
CA ARG A 58 6.29 -2.31 -11.48
C ARG A 58 6.16 -3.83 -11.40
N ASN A 59 5.32 -4.41 -12.26
CA ASN A 59 5.20 -5.86 -12.35
C ASN A 59 6.53 -6.50 -12.76
N SER A 60 6.72 -7.78 -12.40
CA SER A 60 7.94 -8.53 -12.67
C SER A 60 8.22 -8.72 -14.18
N ASP A 61 7.16 -8.84 -14.98
CA ASP A 61 7.17 -8.86 -16.44
C ASP A 61 7.39 -7.47 -17.08
N ARG A 62 7.51 -6.43 -16.25
CA ARG A 62 7.63 -5.00 -16.62
C ARG A 62 6.39 -4.43 -17.31
N GLN A 63 5.27 -5.15 -17.34
CA GLN A 63 4.00 -4.74 -17.94
C GLN A 63 3.04 -4.26 -16.86
N GLY A 64 2.90 -2.94 -16.74
CA GLY A 64 2.02 -2.33 -15.75
C GLY A 64 2.58 -2.36 -14.33
N TYR A 65 1.67 -2.24 -13.36
CA TYR A 65 1.98 -2.03 -11.95
C TYR A 65 1.02 -2.80 -11.05
N HIS A 66 1.43 -3.05 -9.82
CA HIS A 66 0.59 -3.51 -8.73
C HIS A 66 0.80 -2.63 -7.49
N ILE A 67 -0.16 -2.68 -6.57
CA ILE A 67 -0.14 -1.88 -5.35
C ILE A 67 -0.08 -2.78 -4.14
N HIS A 68 0.85 -2.50 -3.23
CA HIS A 68 0.77 -2.98 -1.85
C HIS A 68 0.18 -1.87 -1.00
N LEU A 69 -0.96 -2.14 -0.37
CA LEU A 69 -1.70 -1.20 0.45
C LEU A 69 -1.78 -1.74 1.88
N MET A 70 -1.44 -0.90 2.84
CA MET A 70 -1.64 -1.13 4.27
C MET A 70 -2.54 -0.04 4.83
N PHE A 71 -3.48 -0.40 5.69
CA PHE A 71 -4.33 0.58 6.35
C PHE A 71 -4.82 0.07 7.71
N ASN A 72 -5.36 0.99 8.50
CA ASN A 72 -6.22 0.71 9.63
C ASN A 72 -7.58 1.35 9.38
N ALA A 73 -8.62 0.52 9.31
CA ALA A 73 -9.98 1.00 9.12
C ALA A 73 -11.02 0.14 9.82
N TYR A 74 -12.05 0.78 10.38
CA TYR A 74 -13.14 0.08 11.08
C TYR A 74 -14.06 -0.65 10.10
N GLN A 75 -14.20 -1.97 10.29
CA GLN A 75 -15.03 -2.87 9.49
C GLN A 75 -14.84 -2.71 7.97
N CYS A 76 -13.60 -2.55 7.52
CA CYS A 76 -13.29 -2.67 6.11
C CYS A 76 -13.14 -4.15 5.77
N ASN A 77 -13.74 -4.60 4.67
CA ASN A 77 -13.51 -5.92 4.10
C ASN A 77 -13.20 -5.75 2.60
N ARG A 78 -12.88 -6.84 1.89
CA ARG A 78 -12.51 -6.77 0.46
C ARG A 78 -13.56 -6.07 -0.40
N ASP A 79 -14.85 -6.31 -0.17
CA ASP A 79 -15.94 -5.70 -0.93
C ASP A 79 -16.08 -4.20 -0.67
N ARG A 80 -16.04 -3.81 0.61
CA ARG A 80 -16.09 -2.39 1.01
C ARG A 80 -14.89 -1.62 0.50
N LEU A 81 -13.70 -2.25 0.50
CA LEU A 81 -12.49 -1.67 -0.06
C LEU A 81 -12.61 -1.49 -1.58
N ALA A 82 -13.09 -2.51 -2.29
CA ALA A 82 -13.29 -2.45 -3.74
C ALA A 82 -14.21 -1.28 -4.12
N PHE A 83 -15.32 -1.15 -3.39
CA PHE A 83 -16.26 -0.05 -3.54
C PHE A 83 -15.61 1.31 -3.25
N ALA A 84 -14.92 1.45 -2.11
CA ALA A 84 -14.29 2.71 -1.71
C ALA A 84 -13.17 3.17 -2.67
N LEU A 85 -12.45 2.22 -3.27
CA LEU A 85 -11.40 2.49 -4.25
C LEU A 85 -11.91 2.58 -5.69
N ASP A 86 -13.22 2.46 -5.94
CA ASP A 86 -13.81 2.42 -7.28
C ASP A 86 -13.07 1.43 -8.21
N THR A 87 -12.96 0.19 -7.74
CA THR A 87 -12.26 -0.89 -8.44
C THR A 87 -13.03 -2.21 -8.35
N LYS A 88 -12.71 -3.14 -9.24
CA LYS A 88 -13.29 -4.49 -9.20
C LYS A 88 -12.71 -5.26 -8.02
N LYS A 89 -13.56 -6.00 -7.31
CA LYS A 89 -13.14 -6.90 -6.23
C LYS A 89 -12.04 -7.86 -6.67
N ASP A 90 -12.15 -8.41 -7.88
CA ASP A 90 -11.20 -9.39 -8.43
C ASP A 90 -9.79 -8.82 -8.65
N TYR A 91 -9.67 -7.49 -8.74
CA TYR A 91 -8.35 -6.85 -8.76
C TYR A 91 -7.70 -6.82 -7.37
N ILE A 92 -8.44 -7.07 -6.30
CA ILE A 92 -7.89 -7.25 -4.95
C ILE A 92 -7.52 -8.72 -4.76
N THR A 93 -6.30 -9.05 -5.20
CA THR A 93 -5.77 -10.41 -5.26
C THR A 93 -5.34 -10.96 -3.91
N TYR A 94 -5.03 -10.08 -2.96
CA TYR A 94 -4.67 -10.43 -1.59
C TYR A 94 -5.32 -9.46 -0.61
N TYR A 95 -5.86 -9.98 0.49
CA TYR A 95 -6.46 -9.19 1.56
C TYR A 95 -6.39 -10.02 2.85
N GLU A 96 -5.53 -9.63 3.78
CA GLU A 96 -5.35 -10.35 5.05
C GLU A 96 -5.13 -9.36 6.20
N PRO A 97 -5.55 -9.70 7.43
CA PRO A 97 -5.13 -8.97 8.61
C PRO A 97 -3.62 -9.09 8.82
N ILE A 98 -2.99 -8.04 9.34
CA ILE A 98 -1.56 -8.03 9.66
C ILE A 98 -1.34 -8.71 11.01
N SER A 99 -0.79 -9.93 10.98
CA SER A 99 -0.40 -10.68 12.17
C SER A 99 1.05 -10.43 12.60
N ASP A 100 1.94 -10.11 11.65
CA ASP A 100 3.36 -9.76 11.90
C ASP A 100 3.73 -8.46 11.18
N LYS A 101 3.72 -7.37 11.96
CA LYS A 101 4.07 -6.03 11.47
C LYS A 101 5.49 -5.96 10.91
N VAL A 102 6.45 -6.65 11.51
CA VAL A 102 7.87 -6.59 11.09
C VAL A 102 8.05 -7.31 9.76
N ALA A 103 7.45 -8.49 9.59
CA ALA A 103 7.52 -9.24 8.34
C ALA A 103 6.82 -8.48 7.20
N VAL A 104 5.61 -7.96 7.44
CA VAL A 104 4.87 -7.17 6.44
C VAL A 104 5.61 -5.90 6.05
N ASN A 105 6.16 -5.16 7.01
CA ASN A 105 6.92 -3.95 6.72
C ASN A 105 8.21 -4.26 5.95
N ARG A 106 8.85 -5.41 6.18
CA ARG A 106 9.98 -5.86 5.35
C ARG A 106 9.56 -6.21 3.92
N TYR A 107 8.38 -6.82 3.76
CA TYR A 107 7.80 -7.19 2.47
C TYR A 107 7.48 -5.96 1.61
N VAL A 108 6.67 -5.03 2.12
CA VAL A 108 6.25 -3.83 1.36
C VAL A 108 7.40 -2.85 1.09
N THR A 109 8.46 -2.88 1.91
CA THR A 109 9.67 -2.08 1.68
C THR A 109 10.73 -2.82 0.85
N LYS A 110 10.47 -4.06 0.43
CA LYS A 110 11.47 -4.93 -0.24
C LYS A 110 12.02 -4.28 -1.48
N TYR A 111 11.19 -3.64 -2.29
CA TYR A 111 11.63 -3.07 -3.55
C TYR A 111 11.89 -1.57 -3.54
N MET A 112 11.57 -0.84 -2.45
CA MET A 112 11.77 0.62 -2.29
C MET A 112 13.22 1.08 -2.57
N ARG A 113 13.63 1.14 -3.83
CA ARG A 113 14.93 1.52 -4.37
C ARG A 113 14.69 2.31 -5.64
N GLY A 114 15.04 3.60 -5.63
CA GLY A 114 15.06 4.42 -6.84
C GLY A 114 13.68 4.84 -7.35
N ASP A 115 13.61 5.05 -8.64
CA ASP A 115 12.56 5.69 -9.45
C ASP A 115 11.40 4.75 -9.85
N GLN A 116 11.59 3.44 -9.73
CA GLN A 116 10.64 2.40 -10.16
C GLN A 116 9.40 2.27 -9.26
N ILE A 117 9.36 3.02 -8.16
CA ILE A 117 8.32 2.91 -7.15
C ILE A 117 7.73 4.30 -6.89
N HIS A 118 6.41 4.31 -6.76
CA HIS A 118 5.68 5.42 -6.16
C HIS A 118 5.15 4.97 -4.81
N TYR A 119 5.11 5.85 -3.82
CA TYR A 119 4.55 5.52 -2.51
C TYR A 119 4.02 6.78 -1.85
N ASN A 120 2.96 6.63 -1.05
CA ASN A 120 2.47 7.69 -0.18
C ASN A 120 2.14 7.14 1.21
N PHE A 121 2.18 8.05 2.19
CA PHE A 121 1.91 7.79 3.59
C PHE A 121 0.91 8.84 4.10
N TYR A 122 -0.19 8.37 4.69
CA TYR A 122 -1.27 9.20 5.22
C TYR A 122 -1.56 8.82 6.66
N LYS A 123 -1.81 9.85 7.48
CA LYS A 123 -2.11 9.73 8.90
C LYS A 123 -2.99 10.88 9.34
N LYS A 124 -3.98 10.59 10.20
CA LYS A 124 -4.80 11.60 10.89
C LYS A 124 -4.19 12.02 12.22
#